data_AF-A0A9D1JH30-F1
#
_entry.id   AF-A0A9D1JH30-F1
#
_cell.length_a   1.000
_cell.length_b   1.000
_cell.length_c   1.000
_cell.angle_alpha   90.00
_cell.angle_beta   90.00
_cell.angle_gamma   90.00
#
_symmetry.space_group_name_H-M   'P 1'
#
loop_
_entity.id
_entity.type
_entity.pdbx_description
1 polymer ?
#
loop_
_entity_poly.entity_id
_entity_poly.type
_entity_poly.pdbx_seq_one_letter_code
_entity_poly.pdbx_strand_id
1 'polypeptide(L)'
;MLICMIAPGKMFYFLIGGIFFLIPKRKFANAKQFWIVNCGMILLGIITFAIFKFQFLSDYVGTSGTQSVMDPTTVNYSISNILGNIPNSINVLFNTYLDRAEFYFNTMIGSSLGWFQVNISSIVISGFVVVLLGTSICSTKEEIIAYPIDKKFRYINLLFSFLMFMGILAALWIGWTPISYNYIEGVQGRYFLPFLPMVLFTFRNKTVILQKDVNRWLGLSTYVLLMFTFLSIVPYVIG
;
A
#
# COMPACT_ATOMS: atom_id res chain seq x y z
N MET A 1 18.19 -1.26 -3.70
CA MET A 1 18.59 -2.53 -3.06
C MET A 1 17.44 -3.14 -2.24
N LEU A 2 16.88 -2.46 -1.23
CA LEU A 2 15.74 -2.95 -0.43
C LEU A 2 14.48 -3.30 -1.24
N ILE A 3 14.11 -2.51 -2.26
CA ILE A 3 12.95 -2.80 -3.11
C ILE A 3 13.13 -4.08 -3.93
N CYS A 4 14.34 -4.33 -4.45
CA CYS A 4 14.65 -5.55 -5.21
C CYS A 4 14.58 -6.81 -4.32
N MET A 5 14.78 -6.68 -3.01
CA MET A 5 14.67 -7.78 -2.05
C MET A 5 13.23 -8.00 -1.57
N ILE A 6 12.39 -6.96 -1.57
CA ILE A 6 10.96 -7.05 -1.16
C ILE A 6 10.04 -7.42 -2.34
N ALA A 7 10.39 -7.00 -3.56
CA ALA A 7 9.60 -7.25 -4.78
C ALA A 7 9.23 -8.73 -5.02
N PRO A 8 10.09 -9.73 -4.74
CA PRO A 8 9.75 -11.14 -4.94
C PRO A 8 8.71 -11.66 -3.93
N GLY A 9 8.71 -11.11 -2.70
CA GLY A 9 7.92 -11.60 -1.57
C GLY A 9 6.49 -11.09 -1.50
N LYS A 10 6.20 -9.92 -2.10
CA LYS A 10 4.85 -9.39 -2.28
C LYS A 10 4.77 -8.66 -3.61
N MET A 11 4.03 -9.22 -4.57
CA MET A 11 4.08 -8.96 -6.02
C MET A 11 4.07 -7.49 -6.48
N PHE A 12 3.61 -6.53 -5.67
CA PHE A 12 3.40 -5.13 -6.09
C PHE A 12 4.19 -4.10 -5.29
N TYR A 13 5.06 -4.54 -4.36
CA TYR A 13 5.86 -3.63 -3.53
C TYR A 13 6.97 -2.92 -4.32
N PHE A 14 7.23 -3.32 -5.57
CA PHE A 14 8.12 -2.57 -6.45
C PHE A 14 7.58 -1.17 -6.80
N LEU A 15 6.25 -0.99 -6.77
CA LEU A 15 5.59 0.31 -6.99
C LEU A 15 5.79 1.29 -5.83
N ILE A 16 6.26 0.81 -4.67
CA ILE A 16 6.80 1.66 -3.58
C ILE A 16 7.97 2.50 -4.10
N GLY A 17 8.59 2.14 -5.24
CA GLY A 17 9.52 3.00 -5.96
C GLY A 17 8.99 4.42 -6.24
N GLY A 18 7.66 4.61 -6.29
CA GLY A 18 7.05 5.94 -6.32
C GLY A 18 7.45 6.84 -5.13
N ILE A 19 7.83 6.27 -3.98
CA ILE A 19 8.22 7.03 -2.77
C ILE A 19 9.46 7.84 -3.05
N PHE A 20 10.32 7.40 -3.98
CA PHE A 20 11.51 8.16 -4.35
C PHE A 20 11.18 9.49 -5.05
N PHE A 21 10.00 9.61 -5.68
CA PHE A 21 9.53 10.90 -6.18
C PHE A 21 9.26 11.88 -5.03
N LEU A 22 8.94 11.39 -3.81
CA LEU A 22 8.81 12.23 -2.63
C LEU A 22 10.16 12.79 -2.13
N ILE A 23 11.31 12.34 -2.65
CA ILE A 23 12.61 12.90 -2.25
C ILE A 23 12.81 14.25 -2.96
N PRO A 24 13.04 15.35 -2.23
CA PRO A 24 13.15 16.66 -2.85
C PRO A 24 14.36 16.76 -3.78
N LYS A 25 14.14 17.35 -4.97
CA LYS A 25 15.14 17.48 -6.06
C LYS A 25 16.46 18.10 -5.60
N ARG A 26 16.42 18.99 -4.59
CA ARG A 26 17.61 19.65 -4.01
C ARG A 26 18.60 18.70 -3.34
N LYS A 27 18.21 17.47 -3.02
CA LYS A 27 19.11 16.42 -2.50
C LYS A 27 19.90 15.71 -3.61
N PHE A 28 19.56 15.95 -4.88
CA PHE A 28 20.26 15.40 -6.03
C PHE A 28 21.16 16.48 -6.62
N ALA A 29 22.34 16.10 -7.09
CA ALA A 29 23.28 17.07 -7.65
C ALA A 29 22.72 17.73 -8.92
N ASN A 30 21.88 17.02 -9.70
CA ASN A 30 21.26 17.53 -10.93
C ASN A 30 19.82 17.03 -11.13
N ALA A 31 18.98 17.82 -11.82
CA ALA A 31 17.62 17.42 -12.19
C ALA A 31 17.58 16.17 -13.08
N LYS A 32 18.58 15.96 -13.94
CA LYS A 32 18.73 14.73 -14.74
C LYS A 32 18.96 13.51 -13.85
N GLN A 33 19.79 13.62 -12.81
CA GLN A 33 20.05 12.52 -11.86
C GLN A 33 18.79 12.15 -11.08
N PHE A 34 17.97 13.14 -10.67
CA PHE A 34 16.67 12.88 -10.05
C PHE A 34 15.78 11.98 -10.93
N TRP A 35 15.64 12.31 -12.21
CA TRP A 35 14.82 11.51 -13.12
C TRP A 35 15.43 10.14 -13.41
N ILE A 36 16.75 10.05 -13.62
CA ILE A 36 17.44 8.77 -13.86
C ILE A 36 17.29 7.82 -12.67
N VAL A 37 17.48 8.30 -11.45
CA VAL A 37 17.36 7.46 -10.25
C VAL A 37 15.92 7.00 -10.05
N ASN A 38 14.94 7.90 -10.15
CA ASN A 38 13.54 7.57 -9.95
C ASN A 38 12.99 6.62 -11.04
N CYS A 39 13.20 6.95 -12.31
CA CYS A 39 12.76 6.11 -13.41
C CYS A 39 13.52 4.78 -13.46
N GLY A 40 14.82 4.80 -13.17
CA GLY A 40 15.66 3.59 -13.09
C GLY A 40 15.19 2.64 -12.00
N MET A 41 14.81 3.15 -10.82
CA MET A 41 14.27 2.33 -9.73
C MET A 41 12.93 1.67 -10.09
N ILE A 42 12.03 2.40 -10.77
CA ILE A 42 10.77 1.83 -11.26
C ILE A 42 11.05 0.77 -12.33
N LEU A 43 11.92 1.07 -13.29
CA LEU A 43 12.26 0.16 -14.38
C LEU A 43 12.90 -1.13 -13.86
N LEU A 44 13.84 -1.02 -12.91
CA LEU A 44 14.40 -2.18 -12.21
C LEU A 44 13.34 -2.98 -11.46
N GLY A 45 12.37 -2.31 -10.83
CA GLY A 45 11.23 -2.95 -10.18
C GLY A 45 10.39 -3.76 -11.16
N ILE A 46 10.05 -3.18 -12.32
CA ILE A 46 9.29 -3.84 -13.40
C ILE A 46 10.07 -5.03 -13.96
N ILE A 47 11.38 -4.88 -14.22
CA ILE A 47 12.23 -5.97 -14.72
C ILE A 47 12.28 -7.11 -13.71
N THR A 48 12.46 -6.80 -12.42
CA THR A 48 12.49 -7.81 -11.36
C THR A 48 11.14 -8.54 -11.27
N PHE A 49 10.03 -7.80 -11.36
CA PHE A 49 8.69 -8.40 -11.39
C PHE A 49 8.53 -9.33 -12.60
N ALA A 50 8.88 -8.86 -13.80
CA ALA A 50 8.77 -9.65 -15.02
C ALA A 50 9.58 -10.94 -14.97
N ILE A 51 10.82 -10.90 -14.46
CA ILE A 51 11.70 -12.07 -14.37
C ILE A 51 11.18 -13.07 -13.32
N PHE A 52 10.89 -12.62 -12.09
CA PHE A 52 10.54 -13.52 -10.99
C PHE A 52 9.08 -13.99 -11.03
N LYS A 53 8.20 -13.30 -11.77
CA LYS A 53 6.77 -13.62 -11.88
C LYS A 53 6.35 -13.92 -13.33
N PHE A 54 7.31 -14.22 -14.21
CA PHE A 54 7.02 -14.62 -15.59
C PHE A 54 6.07 -15.81 -15.64
N GLN A 55 6.35 -16.85 -14.85
CA GLN A 55 5.52 -18.06 -14.74
C GLN A 55 4.09 -17.73 -14.26
N PHE A 56 3.97 -16.85 -13.26
CA PHE A 56 2.67 -16.39 -12.78
C PHE A 56 1.93 -15.66 -13.91
N LEU A 57 2.56 -14.71 -14.59
CA LEU A 57 1.93 -14.00 -15.71
C LEU A 57 1.49 -14.96 -16.82
N SER A 58 2.31 -15.95 -17.19
CA SER A 58 1.95 -16.92 -18.23
C SER A 58 0.73 -17.77 -17.85
N ASP A 59 0.63 -18.17 -16.58
CA ASP A 59 -0.45 -19.03 -16.10
C ASP A 59 -1.81 -18.30 -16.04
N TYR A 60 -1.81 -16.97 -15.86
CA TYR A 60 -3.04 -16.16 -15.73
C TYR A 60 -3.41 -15.35 -16.98
N VAL A 61 -2.51 -15.26 -17.97
CA VAL A 61 -2.78 -14.64 -19.30
C VAL A 61 -3.56 -15.61 -20.21
N GLY A 62 -3.50 -16.92 -19.96
CA GLY A 62 -4.26 -17.93 -20.70
C GLY A 62 -5.79 -17.88 -20.48
N THR A 63 -6.54 -18.53 -21.37
CA THR A 63 -8.00 -18.69 -21.27
C THR A 63 -8.45 -19.63 -20.15
N SER A 64 -7.55 -20.47 -19.65
CA SER A 64 -7.81 -21.41 -18.56
C SER A 64 -7.38 -20.76 -17.25
N GLY A 65 -8.34 -20.37 -16.39
CA GLY A 65 -8.02 -19.92 -15.03
C GLY A 65 -7.28 -21.03 -14.26
N THR A 66 -6.38 -20.64 -13.36
CA THR A 66 -5.68 -21.60 -12.49
C THR A 66 -6.64 -22.11 -11.41
N GLN A 67 -6.42 -23.32 -10.90
CA GLN A 67 -7.20 -23.83 -9.77
C GLN A 67 -7.09 -22.89 -8.58
N SER A 68 -8.23 -22.55 -7.98
CA SER A 68 -8.24 -21.65 -6.84
C SER A 68 -7.69 -22.35 -5.60
N VAL A 69 -6.86 -21.64 -4.84
CA VAL A 69 -6.34 -22.14 -3.55
C VAL A 69 -7.44 -22.15 -2.48
N MET A 70 -8.48 -21.34 -2.67
CA MET A 70 -9.58 -21.16 -1.72
C MET A 70 -10.68 -22.21 -1.87
N ASP A 71 -10.91 -22.67 -3.10
CA ASP A 71 -11.93 -23.65 -3.45
C ASP A 71 -11.40 -24.57 -4.58
N PRO A 72 -11.06 -25.83 -4.28
CA PRO A 72 -10.52 -26.76 -5.25
C PRO A 72 -11.47 -27.07 -6.43
N THR A 73 -12.77 -26.75 -6.28
CA THR A 73 -13.79 -27.04 -7.30
C THR A 73 -13.90 -25.93 -8.35
N THR A 74 -13.24 -24.79 -8.13
CA THR A 74 -13.34 -23.62 -9.00
C THR A 74 -11.97 -23.10 -9.42
N VAL A 75 -11.97 -22.31 -10.49
CA VAL A 75 -10.79 -21.62 -11.01
C VAL A 75 -10.81 -20.15 -10.59
N ASN A 76 -9.63 -19.55 -10.46
CA ASN A 76 -9.48 -18.12 -10.24
C ASN A 76 -9.86 -17.32 -11.51
N TYR A 77 -10.11 -16.02 -11.34
CA TYR A 77 -10.26 -15.10 -12.47
C TYR A 77 -8.98 -15.05 -13.32
N SER A 78 -9.13 -15.18 -14.64
CA SER A 78 -8.06 -14.89 -15.61
C SER A 78 -8.18 -13.46 -16.15
N ILE A 79 -7.11 -12.95 -16.75
CA ILE A 79 -7.14 -11.64 -17.42
C ILE A 79 -8.18 -11.63 -18.54
N SER A 80 -8.31 -12.74 -19.27
CA SER A 80 -9.31 -12.90 -20.33
C SER A 80 -10.74 -12.81 -19.79
N ASN A 81 -11.03 -13.37 -18.61
CA ASN A 81 -12.37 -13.31 -18.02
C ASN A 81 -12.73 -11.90 -17.55
N ILE A 82 -11.76 -11.17 -16.97
CA ILE A 82 -11.95 -9.79 -16.51
C ILE A 82 -12.22 -8.86 -17.70
N LEU A 83 -11.44 -9.00 -18.78
CA LEU A 83 -11.58 -8.15 -19.97
C LEU A 83 -12.74 -8.58 -20.88
N GLY A 84 -13.07 -9.87 -20.91
CA GLY A 84 -14.17 -10.41 -21.70
C GLY A 84 -15.56 -10.07 -21.14
N ASN A 85 -15.67 -9.79 -19.84
CA ASN A 85 -16.92 -9.40 -19.20
C ASN A 85 -16.75 -8.14 -18.34
N ILE A 86 -16.60 -7.00 -19.03
CA ILE A 86 -16.44 -5.68 -18.40
C ILE A 86 -17.58 -5.34 -17.43
N PRO A 87 -18.88 -5.58 -17.76
CA PRO A 87 -19.97 -5.29 -16.81
C PRO A 87 -19.85 -6.08 -15.51
N ASN A 88 -19.52 -7.37 -15.58
CA ASN A 88 -19.32 -8.18 -14.38
C ASN A 88 -18.09 -7.71 -13.59
N SER A 89 -17.01 -7.36 -14.27
CA SER A 89 -15.80 -6.81 -13.63
C SER A 89 -16.08 -5.51 -12.86
N ILE A 90 -16.88 -4.62 -13.44
CA ILE A 90 -17.31 -3.39 -12.73
C ILE A 90 -18.15 -3.77 -11.50
N ASN A 91 -19.08 -4.71 -11.64
CA ASN A 91 -19.91 -5.17 -10.52
C ASN A 91 -19.07 -5.75 -9.38
N VAL A 92 -18.07 -6.58 -9.71
CA VAL A 92 -17.13 -7.15 -8.73
C VAL A 92 -16.38 -6.05 -7.98
N LEU A 93 -15.90 -5.02 -8.67
CA LEU A 93 -15.23 -3.88 -8.02
C LEU A 93 -16.18 -3.09 -7.10
N PHE A 94 -17.42 -2.86 -7.52
CA PHE A 94 -18.43 -2.17 -6.71
C PHE A 94 -18.81 -2.98 -5.46
N ASN A 95 -19.08 -4.28 -5.58
CA ASN A 95 -19.36 -5.15 -4.45
C ASN A 95 -18.16 -5.24 -3.51
N THR A 96 -16.94 -5.29 -4.05
CA THR A 96 -15.71 -5.24 -3.23
C THR A 96 -15.65 -3.97 -2.39
N TYR A 97 -16.03 -2.82 -2.97
CA TYR A 97 -16.08 -1.58 -2.22
C TYR A 97 -17.16 -1.62 -1.13
N LEU A 98 -18.37 -2.05 -1.44
CA LEU A 98 -19.48 -2.08 -0.48
C LEU A 98 -19.25 -3.07 0.66
N ASP A 99 -18.79 -4.29 0.33
CA ASP A 99 -18.69 -5.38 1.30
C ASP A 99 -17.38 -5.37 2.09
N ARG A 100 -16.29 -4.86 1.49
CA ARG A 100 -14.94 -5.00 2.06
C ARG A 100 -14.27 -3.68 2.44
N ALA A 101 -14.84 -2.51 2.14
CA ALA A 101 -14.22 -1.24 2.53
C ALA A 101 -14.00 -1.12 4.04
N GLU A 102 -15.00 -1.46 4.86
CA GLU A 102 -14.88 -1.44 6.32
C GLU A 102 -13.79 -2.42 6.79
N PHE A 103 -13.79 -3.63 6.24
CA PHE A 103 -12.79 -4.64 6.54
C PHE A 103 -11.36 -4.18 6.18
N TYR A 104 -11.17 -3.56 5.02
CA TYR A 104 -9.86 -3.00 4.61
C TYR A 104 -9.40 -1.89 5.54
N PHE A 105 -10.32 -1.02 5.97
CA PHE A 105 -10.00 0.05 6.93
C PHE A 105 -9.58 -0.54 8.28
N ASN A 106 -10.39 -1.44 8.85
CA ASN A 106 -10.11 -2.06 10.15
C ASN A 106 -8.80 -2.86 10.15
N THR A 107 -8.57 -3.66 9.11
CA THR A 107 -7.33 -4.44 8.97
C THR A 107 -6.10 -3.59 8.63
N MET A 108 -6.28 -2.38 8.09
CA MET A 108 -5.17 -1.44 7.83
C MET A 108 -4.69 -0.82 9.13
N ILE A 109 -5.62 -0.52 10.02
CA ILE A 109 -5.37 0.21 11.25
C ILE A 109 -4.92 -0.75 12.36
N GLY A 110 -5.10 -2.07 12.16
CA GLY A 110 -4.39 -3.11 12.91
C GLY A 110 -5.30 -4.00 13.76
N SER A 111 -6.60 -4.02 13.51
CA SER A 111 -7.56 -4.83 14.28
C SER A 111 -7.34 -6.35 14.18
N SER A 112 -6.47 -6.79 13.26
CA SER A 112 -6.15 -8.20 13.07
C SER A 112 -4.72 -8.36 12.54
N LEU A 113 -3.79 -8.73 13.42
CA LEU A 113 -2.44 -9.15 13.03
C LEU A 113 -2.39 -10.67 12.76
N GLY A 114 -1.46 -11.08 11.89
CA GLY A 114 -1.24 -12.49 11.52
C GLY A 114 -2.29 -13.04 10.56
N TRP A 115 -2.97 -14.13 10.97
CA TRP A 115 -4.09 -14.81 10.29
C TRP A 115 -5.41 -14.53 11.02
N PHE A 116 -5.68 -13.26 11.36
CA PHE A 116 -6.86 -12.81 12.14
C PHE A 116 -6.93 -13.28 13.60
N GLN A 117 -5.81 -13.70 14.19
CA GLN A 117 -5.79 -14.28 15.54
C GLN A 117 -5.36 -13.31 16.65
N VAL A 118 -4.73 -12.18 16.29
CA VAL A 118 -4.23 -11.20 17.27
C VAL A 118 -5.01 -9.90 17.13
N ASN A 119 -5.88 -9.64 18.10
CA ASN A 119 -6.70 -8.44 18.17
C ASN A 119 -6.02 -7.41 19.09
N ILE A 120 -5.47 -6.34 18.50
CA ILE A 120 -4.89 -5.24 19.27
C ILE A 120 -6.01 -4.26 19.63
N SER A 121 -5.93 -3.67 20.83
CA SER A 121 -6.88 -2.65 21.28
C SER A 121 -7.00 -1.49 20.28
N SER A 122 -8.25 -1.15 19.92
CA SER A 122 -8.61 -0.05 19.01
C SER A 122 -8.04 1.32 19.44
N ILE A 123 -7.67 1.48 20.71
CA ILE A 123 -7.06 2.70 21.26
C ILE A 123 -5.61 2.87 20.78
N VAL A 124 -4.81 1.81 20.80
CA VAL A 124 -3.39 1.83 20.37
C VAL A 124 -3.31 2.12 18.86
N ILE A 125 -4.18 1.42 18.15
CA ILE A 125 -4.50 1.55 16.73
C ILE A 125 -4.88 3.01 16.37
N SER A 126 -5.83 3.62 17.09
CA SER A 126 -6.22 5.01 16.88
C SER A 126 -5.08 5.98 17.20
N GLY A 127 -4.25 5.67 18.21
CA GLY A 127 -3.05 6.42 18.55
C GLY A 127 -2.04 6.45 17.39
N PHE A 128 -1.79 5.32 16.73
CA PHE A 128 -0.90 5.28 15.56
C PHE A 128 -1.46 6.13 14.41
N VAL A 129 -2.75 6.06 14.13
CA VAL A 129 -3.37 6.91 13.09
C VAL A 129 -3.25 8.39 13.43
N VAL A 130 -3.48 8.78 14.69
CA VAL A 130 -3.34 10.18 15.13
C VAL A 130 -1.90 10.67 15.01
N VAL A 131 -0.91 9.85 15.37
CA VAL A 131 0.51 10.19 15.20
C VAL A 131 0.88 10.30 13.72
N LEU A 132 0.33 9.44 12.87
CA LEU A 132 0.62 9.41 11.44
C LEU A 132 -0.05 10.58 10.70
N LEU A 133 -1.30 10.92 11.04
CA LEU A 133 -1.97 12.14 10.58
C LEU A 133 -1.27 13.39 11.14
N GLY A 134 -0.88 13.34 12.41
CA GLY A 134 -0.10 14.35 13.10
C GLY A 134 1.16 14.66 12.30
N THR A 135 2.09 13.72 12.18
CA THR A 135 3.34 13.87 11.40
C THR A 135 3.13 14.30 9.94
N SER A 136 2.05 13.90 9.27
CA SER A 136 1.83 14.28 7.88
C SER A 136 1.30 15.70 7.69
N ILE A 137 0.45 16.18 8.61
CA ILE A 137 -0.15 17.52 8.57
C ILE A 137 0.80 18.55 9.21
N CYS A 138 1.41 18.15 10.33
CA CYS A 138 2.31 18.95 11.14
C CYS A 138 3.63 19.19 10.40
N SER A 139 3.78 20.41 9.87
CA SER A 139 4.89 20.76 9.00
C SER A 139 5.69 21.91 9.58
N THR A 140 6.99 21.76 9.72
CA THR A 140 7.87 22.89 10.01
C THR A 140 8.08 23.74 8.75
N LYS A 141 8.37 25.04 8.94
CA LYS A 141 8.64 25.95 7.80
C LYS A 141 9.77 25.43 6.90
N GLU A 142 10.79 24.82 7.49
CA GLU A 142 11.93 24.23 6.76
C GLU A 142 11.52 23.06 5.86
N GLU A 143 10.56 22.23 6.27
CA GLU A 143 10.06 21.11 5.47
C GLU A 143 9.18 21.55 4.30
N ILE A 144 8.40 22.63 4.46
CA ILE A 144 7.59 23.19 3.37
C ILE A 144 8.49 23.81 2.30
N ILE A 145 9.58 24.46 2.71
CA ILE A 145 10.59 25.01 1.80
C ILE A 145 11.38 23.86 1.15
N ALA A 146 11.62 22.78 1.90
CA ALA A 146 12.24 21.57 1.37
C ALA A 146 11.45 20.89 0.30
N TYR A 147 10.15 20.88 0.49
CA TYR A 147 9.21 20.11 -0.28
C TYR A 147 8.09 21.00 -0.77
N PRO A 148 8.35 21.79 -1.84
CA PRO A 148 7.30 22.55 -2.47
C PRO A 148 6.30 21.56 -3.08
N ILE A 149 5.16 21.41 -2.43
CA ILE A 149 4.05 20.60 -2.92
C ILE A 149 3.43 21.35 -4.11
N ASP A 150 4.01 21.16 -5.29
CA ASP A 150 3.47 21.66 -6.55
C ASP A 150 2.26 20.81 -6.96
N LYS A 151 1.36 21.40 -7.75
CA LYS A 151 0.20 20.70 -8.33
C LYS A 151 0.65 19.47 -9.11
N LYS A 152 1.72 19.60 -9.91
CA LYS A 152 2.31 18.47 -10.67
C LYS A 152 2.78 17.35 -9.74
N PHE A 153 3.39 17.71 -8.62
CA PHE A 153 3.82 16.74 -7.62
C PHE A 153 2.63 15.96 -7.04
N ARG A 154 1.57 16.67 -6.64
CA ARG A 154 0.34 16.05 -6.12
C ARG A 154 -0.30 15.08 -7.10
N TYR A 155 -0.45 15.47 -8.37
CA TYR A 155 -1.05 14.60 -9.38
C TYR A 155 -0.22 13.34 -9.63
N ILE A 156 1.11 13.46 -9.72
CA ILE A 156 2.00 12.30 -9.89
C ILE A 156 1.86 11.35 -8.69
N ASN A 157 1.87 11.88 -7.48
CA ASN A 157 1.78 11.10 -6.26
C ASN A 157 0.41 10.41 -6.09
N LEU A 158 -0.67 11.11 -6.43
CA LEU A 158 -2.02 10.55 -6.45
C LEU A 158 -2.14 9.44 -7.51
N LEU A 159 -1.59 9.66 -8.70
CA LEU A 159 -1.59 8.66 -9.79
C LEU A 159 -0.86 7.38 -9.36
N PHE A 160 0.35 7.50 -8.79
CA PHE A 160 1.09 6.33 -8.30
C PHE A 160 0.36 5.62 -7.15
N SER A 161 -0.27 6.37 -6.25
CA SER A 161 -1.08 5.79 -5.16
C SER A 161 -2.27 5.01 -5.71
N PHE A 162 -2.96 5.56 -6.72
CA PHE A 162 -4.07 4.89 -7.39
C PHE A 162 -3.63 3.64 -8.15
N LEU A 163 -2.52 3.72 -8.90
CA LEU A 163 -1.96 2.56 -9.61
C LEU A 163 -1.55 1.44 -8.66
N MET A 164 -1.02 1.78 -7.48
CA MET A 164 -0.73 0.78 -6.44
C MET A 164 -1.98 0.14 -5.86
N PHE A 165 -2.99 0.94 -5.54
CA PHE A 165 -4.26 0.45 -5.04
C PHE A 165 -4.90 -0.53 -6.03
N MET A 166 -5.01 -0.13 -7.30
CA MET A 166 -5.54 -0.99 -8.37
C MET A 166 -4.65 -2.21 -8.63
N GLY A 167 -3.33 -2.07 -8.55
CA GLY A 167 -2.38 -3.17 -8.72
C GLY A 167 -2.56 -4.27 -7.66
N ILE A 168 -2.74 -3.88 -6.38
CA ILE A 168 -3.00 -4.81 -5.28
C ILE A 168 -4.35 -5.52 -5.48
N LEU A 169 -5.39 -4.79 -5.88
CA LEU A 169 -6.70 -5.40 -6.15
C LEU A 169 -6.61 -6.40 -7.30
N ALA A 170 -6.01 -6.01 -8.44
CA ALA A 170 -5.83 -6.89 -9.59
C ALA A 170 -5.03 -8.16 -9.25
N ALA A 171 -3.99 -8.02 -8.42
CA ALA A 171 -3.18 -9.14 -7.94
C ALA A 171 -4.00 -10.23 -7.27
N LEU A 172 -4.87 -9.82 -6.34
CA LEU A 172 -5.64 -10.72 -5.49
C LEU A 172 -6.92 -11.15 -6.18
N TRP A 173 -7.42 -10.34 -7.10
CA TRP A 173 -8.49 -10.75 -7.99
C TRP A 173 -8.07 -11.93 -8.86
N ILE A 174 -6.92 -11.83 -9.51
CA ILE A 174 -6.42 -12.87 -10.42
C ILE A 174 -5.80 -14.04 -9.65
N GLY A 175 -4.97 -13.75 -8.63
CA GLY A 175 -4.18 -14.78 -7.95
C GLY A 175 -4.86 -15.46 -6.77
N TRP A 176 -5.98 -14.92 -6.27
CA TRP A 176 -6.59 -15.39 -5.02
C TRP A 176 -8.11 -15.54 -5.06
N THR A 177 -8.82 -14.79 -5.91
CA THR A 177 -10.29 -14.77 -5.92
C THR A 177 -10.86 -15.80 -6.89
N PRO A 178 -11.66 -16.77 -6.41
CA PRO A 178 -12.36 -17.72 -7.27
C PRO A 178 -13.39 -17.02 -8.17
N ILE A 179 -13.63 -17.56 -9.37
CA ILE A 179 -14.61 -17.00 -10.31
C ILE A 179 -16.06 -17.03 -9.80
N SER A 180 -16.35 -17.90 -8.84
CA SER A 180 -17.65 -17.98 -8.16
C SER A 180 -17.94 -16.78 -7.25
N TYR A 181 -16.93 -15.98 -6.91
CA TYR A 181 -17.07 -14.86 -5.99
C TYR A 181 -17.36 -13.57 -6.77
N ASN A 182 -18.32 -12.79 -6.25
CA ASN A 182 -18.76 -11.50 -6.82
C ASN A 182 -18.04 -10.30 -6.20
N TYR A 183 -16.97 -10.53 -5.44
CA TYR A 183 -16.12 -9.50 -4.82
C TYR A 183 -14.68 -10.05 -4.73
N ILE A 184 -13.69 -9.16 -4.58
CA ILE A 184 -12.27 -9.53 -4.48
C ILE A 184 -11.96 -9.95 -3.04
N GLU A 185 -11.44 -11.16 -2.87
CA GLU A 185 -11.12 -11.76 -1.57
C GLU A 185 -9.61 -11.72 -1.30
N GLY A 186 -9.22 -11.81 -0.02
CA GLY A 186 -7.81 -11.89 0.38
C GLY A 186 -7.06 -10.55 0.41
N VAL A 187 -7.71 -9.45 0.03
CA VAL A 187 -7.19 -8.08 0.22
C VAL A 187 -7.21 -7.74 1.70
N GLN A 188 -6.03 -7.36 2.21
CA GLN A 188 -5.87 -6.98 3.60
C GLN A 188 -5.35 -5.57 3.70
N GLY A 189 -5.85 -4.83 4.68
CA GLY A 189 -5.52 -3.43 4.90
C GLY A 189 -4.02 -3.17 5.04
N ARG A 190 -3.26 -4.13 5.59
CA ARG A 190 -1.79 -4.07 5.70
C ARG A 190 -1.06 -3.92 4.37
N TYR A 191 -1.67 -4.31 3.25
CA TYR A 191 -1.07 -4.11 1.94
C TYR A 191 -1.04 -2.63 1.54
N PHE A 192 -1.89 -1.81 2.16
CA PHE A 192 -1.97 -0.39 1.88
C PHE A 192 -1.09 0.48 2.80
N LEU A 193 -0.66 -0.04 3.96
CA LEU A 193 0.22 0.65 4.90
C LEU A 193 1.53 1.21 4.29
N PRO A 194 2.27 0.48 3.44
CA PRO A 194 3.54 0.96 2.91
C PRO A 194 3.43 2.22 2.04
N PHE A 195 2.24 2.52 1.47
CA PHE A 195 2.02 3.69 0.64
C PHE A 195 1.11 4.74 1.27
N LEU A 196 0.54 4.47 2.44
CA LEU A 196 -0.22 5.44 3.23
C LEU A 196 0.54 6.79 3.39
N PRO A 197 1.87 6.82 3.61
CA PRO A 197 2.62 8.08 3.63
C PRO A 197 2.48 8.90 2.34
N MET A 198 2.45 8.26 1.17
CA MET A 198 2.27 8.96 -0.11
C MET A 198 0.90 9.63 -0.17
N VAL A 199 -0.16 8.90 0.13
CA VAL A 199 -1.53 9.43 0.12
C VAL A 199 -1.61 10.65 1.04
N LEU A 200 -1.07 10.54 2.25
CA LEU A 200 -1.10 11.61 3.24
C LEU A 200 -0.27 12.83 2.84
N PHE A 201 0.91 12.65 2.23
CA PHE A 201 1.69 13.76 1.67
C PHE A 201 0.95 14.55 0.59
N THR A 202 -0.04 13.96 -0.09
CA THR A 202 -0.89 14.68 -1.06
C THR A 202 -1.81 15.69 -0.37
N PHE A 203 -2.33 15.33 0.81
CA PHE A 203 -3.26 16.16 1.60
C PHE A 203 -2.56 17.23 2.44
N ARG A 204 -1.23 17.20 2.49
CA ARG A 204 -0.42 18.21 3.19
C ARG A 204 -0.71 19.60 2.60
N ASN A 205 -1.11 20.52 3.48
CA ASN A 205 -1.51 21.87 3.12
C ASN A 205 -0.66 22.91 3.88
N LYS A 206 -0.48 24.10 3.30
CA LYS A 206 0.37 25.18 3.87
C LYS A 206 -0.26 25.88 5.08
N THR A 207 -1.46 25.45 5.50
CA THR A 207 -2.26 26.12 6.52
C THR A 207 -1.83 25.79 7.94
N VAL A 208 -1.30 24.58 8.19
CA VAL A 208 -0.87 24.15 9.53
C VAL A 208 0.65 24.12 9.58
N ILE A 209 1.23 25.25 9.98
CA ILE A 209 2.67 25.39 10.15
C ILE A 209 2.98 25.39 11.63
N LEU A 210 3.74 24.38 12.08
CA LEU A 210 4.21 24.34 13.44
C LEU A 210 5.41 25.26 13.63
N GLN A 211 5.34 26.08 14.67
CA GLN A 211 6.41 27.00 15.06
C GLN A 211 7.52 26.31 15.87
N LYS A 212 7.23 25.16 16.48
CA LYS A 212 8.18 24.35 17.24
C LYS A 212 8.26 22.94 16.68
N ASP A 213 9.44 22.35 16.79
CA ASP A 213 9.65 20.95 16.42
C ASP A 213 8.92 20.04 17.43
N VAL A 214 7.92 19.31 16.94
CA VAL A 214 7.11 18.37 17.73
C VAL A 214 7.58 16.93 17.51
N ASN A 215 8.60 16.71 16.67
CA ASN A 215 9.12 15.40 16.32
C ASN A 215 9.55 14.59 17.53
N ARG A 216 10.07 15.25 18.59
CA ARG A 216 10.45 14.58 19.83
C ARG A 216 9.24 13.97 20.56
N TRP A 217 8.12 14.69 20.60
CA TRP A 217 6.87 14.21 21.23
C TRP A 217 6.15 13.18 20.37
N LEU A 218 6.21 13.33 19.03
CA LEU A 218 5.70 12.33 18.08
C LEU A 218 6.52 11.04 18.14
N GLY A 219 7.85 11.12 18.28
CA GLY A 219 8.72 9.96 18.48
C GLY A 219 8.45 9.26 19.82
N LEU A 220 8.29 10.03 20.91
CA LEU A 220 7.95 9.48 22.22
C LEU A 220 6.58 8.76 22.20
N SER A 221 5.56 9.38 21.62
CA SER A 221 4.23 8.77 21.48
C SER A 221 4.26 7.51 20.62
N THR A 222 5.02 7.51 19.52
CA THR A 222 5.24 6.30 18.69
C THR A 222 5.88 5.17 19.51
N TYR A 223 6.91 5.48 20.30
CA TYR A 223 7.59 4.49 21.14
C TYR A 223 6.66 3.91 22.22
N VAL A 224 5.86 4.75 22.88
CA VAL A 224 4.87 4.33 23.86
C VAL A 224 3.82 3.41 23.22
N LEU A 225 3.30 3.77 22.05
CA LEU A 225 2.35 2.95 21.31
C LEU A 225 2.95 1.60 20.88
N LEU A 226 4.21 1.59 20.45
CA LEU A 226 4.93 0.34 20.14
C LEU A 226 5.08 -0.57 21.37
N MET A 227 5.36 0.01 22.54
CA MET A 227 5.44 -0.75 23.79
C MET A 227 4.09 -1.34 24.19
N PHE A 228 2.99 -0.57 24.06
CA PHE A 228 1.64 -1.09 24.31
C PHE A 228 1.26 -2.21 23.34
N THR A 229 1.61 -2.08 22.06
CA THR A 229 1.42 -3.15 21.07
C THR A 229 2.20 -4.40 21.47
N PHE A 230 3.47 -4.26 21.85
CA PHE A 230 4.30 -5.39 22.28
C PHE A 230 3.68 -6.10 23.48
N LEU A 231 3.30 -5.36 24.52
CA LEU A 231 2.63 -5.90 25.71
C LEU A 231 1.31 -6.60 25.38
N SER A 232 0.56 -6.09 24.39
CA SER A 232 -0.70 -6.71 23.94
C SER A 232 -0.49 -8.03 23.19
N ILE A 233 0.69 -8.24 22.59
CA ILE A 233 1.05 -9.45 21.84
C ILE A 233 1.62 -10.53 22.76
N VAL A 234 2.30 -10.16 23.85
CA VAL A 234 2.95 -11.10 24.79
C VAL A 234 2.03 -12.24 25.26
N PRO A 235 0.76 -12.00 25.65
CA PRO A 235 -0.15 -13.08 26.06
C PRO A 235 -0.45 -14.11 24.97
N TYR A 236 -0.41 -13.72 23.69
CA TYR A 236 -0.67 -14.61 22.55
C TYR A 236 0.53 -15.47 22.16
N VAL A 237 1.73 -15.13 22.65
CA VAL A 237 2.97 -15.86 22.35
C VAL A 237 3.36 -16.80 23.47
N ILE A 238 2.95 -16.49 24.70
CA ILE A 238 3.31 -17.24 25.91
C ILE A 238 2.16 -18.18 26.36
N GLY A 239 0.92 -17.92 25.93
CA GLY A 239 -0.23 -18.81 26.14
C GLY A 239 -0.42 -19.79 24.99
#